data_AF-A0A9E8RXR0-F1
#
_entry.id   AF-A0A9E8RXR0-F1
#
_cell.length_a   1.000
_cell.length_b   1.000
_cell.length_c   1.000
_cell.angle_alpha   90.00
_cell.angle_beta   90.00
_cell.angle_gamma   90.00
#
_symmetry.space_group_name_H-M   'P 1'
#
loop_
_entity.id
_entity.type
_entity.pdbx_description
1 polymer ?
#
loop_
_entity_poly.entity_id
_entity_poly.type
_entity_poly.pdbx_seq_one_letter_code
_entity_poly.pdbx_strand_id
1 'polypeptide(L)'
;MNVGKENVAMKTLKETTRYELLVKQFQIKSYSPFLQQLHHSLDRILFYVYTYTNIYFIEFIDEKVLYSYIKYHREKNFAEVSFTEVLKDINNFLYFLKYEKKMTDIPKVDLTMNNMHFWLKL
;
A
#
# COMPACT_ATOMS: atom_id res chain seq x y z
N MET A 1 -23.60 44.13 20.49
CA MET A 1 -23.26 43.79 19.09
C MET A 1 -22.23 42.67 19.11
N ASN A 2 -22.60 41.52 18.56
CA ASN A 2 -21.90 40.24 18.67
C ASN A 2 -21.15 40.02 17.34
N VAL A 3 -19.87 40.39 17.29
CA VAL A 3 -19.00 40.14 16.14
C VAL A 3 -17.70 39.56 16.70
N GLY A 4 -17.69 38.27 17.01
CA GLY A 4 -16.52 37.67 17.67
C GLY A 4 -16.53 36.15 17.81
N LYS A 5 -17.39 35.42 17.10
CA LYS A 5 -17.46 33.95 17.21
C LYS A 5 -17.28 33.16 15.91
N GLU A 6 -17.31 33.80 14.75
CA GLU A 6 -17.17 33.07 13.47
C GLU A 6 -15.70 32.89 13.00
N ASN A 7 -14.76 33.74 13.45
CA ASN A 7 -13.36 33.67 13.00
C ASN A 7 -12.46 32.69 13.78
N VAL A 8 -12.95 32.03 14.84
CA VAL A 8 -12.16 31.05 15.61
C VAL A 8 -12.42 29.61 15.15
N ALA A 9 -13.51 29.36 14.41
CA ALA A 9 -13.82 28.04 13.85
C ALA A 9 -12.95 27.69 12.62
N MET A 10 -12.31 28.69 12.00
CA MET A 10 -11.24 28.51 11.00
C MET A 10 -9.87 28.23 11.65
N LYS A 11 -9.86 27.67 12.87
CA LYS A 11 -8.69 27.08 13.51
C LYS A 11 -8.22 25.88 12.68
N THR A 12 -7.37 26.16 11.70
CA THR A 12 -6.28 25.27 11.28
C THR A 12 -6.70 23.81 11.11
N LEU A 13 -7.49 23.53 10.08
CA LEU A 13 -7.47 22.20 9.46
C LEU A 13 -6.03 21.98 9.01
N LYS A 14 -5.22 21.26 9.80
CA LYS A 14 -3.90 20.80 9.36
C LYS A 14 -4.13 19.99 8.11
N GLU A 15 -3.66 20.49 6.98
CA GLU A 15 -3.60 19.72 5.73
C GLU A 15 -2.83 18.44 6.04
N THR A 16 -3.53 17.31 6.06
CA THR A 16 -2.89 16.01 6.29
C THR A 16 -2.11 15.68 5.03
N THR A 17 -0.81 15.42 5.17
CA THR A 17 0.03 15.07 4.02
C THR A 17 -0.43 13.74 3.41
N ARG A 18 -0.18 13.54 2.10
CA ARG A 18 -0.48 12.26 1.46
C ARG A 18 0.19 11.08 2.17
N TYR A 19 1.42 11.27 2.65
CA TYR A 19 2.14 10.25 3.41
C TYR A 19 1.40 9.89 4.70
N GLU A 20 0.99 10.87 5.50
CA GLU A 20 0.25 10.64 6.74
C GLU A 20 -1.10 9.94 6.49
N LEU A 21 -1.79 10.29 5.38
CA LEU A 21 -3.02 9.60 4.97
C LEU A 21 -2.76 8.13 4.65
N LEU A 22 -1.72 7.83 3.87
CA LEU A 22 -1.38 6.45 3.52
C LEU A 22 -0.92 5.65 4.74
N VAL A 23 -0.05 6.21 5.59
CA VAL A 23 0.42 5.55 6.82
C VAL A 23 -0.76 5.11 7.69
N LYS A 24 -1.74 5.99 7.93
CA LYS A 24 -2.93 5.66 8.72
C LYS A 24 -3.72 4.50 8.11
N GLN A 25 -3.77 4.40 6.79
CA GLN A 25 -4.46 3.32 6.11
C GLN A 25 -3.66 2.00 6.12
N PHE A 26 -2.33 2.03 6.16
CA PHE A 26 -1.49 0.82 6.23
C PHE A 26 -1.31 0.25 7.65
N GLN A 27 -1.80 0.94 8.68
CA GLN A 27 -1.71 0.46 10.07
C GLN A 27 -2.50 -0.84 10.32
N ILE A 28 -1.83 -1.80 10.95
CA ILE A 28 -2.43 -2.99 11.57
C ILE A 28 -2.78 -2.64 13.02
N LYS A 29 -4.00 -2.99 13.46
CA LYS A 29 -4.49 -2.63 14.79
C LYS A 29 -3.90 -3.51 15.91
N SER A 30 -3.45 -4.71 15.58
CA SER A 30 -2.81 -5.64 16.52
C SER A 30 -1.30 -5.62 16.34
N TYR A 31 -0.56 -5.33 17.40
CA TYR A 31 0.89 -5.53 17.41
C TYR A 31 1.18 -6.95 17.90
N SER A 32 1.76 -7.77 17.03
CA SER A 32 2.21 -9.11 17.36
C SER A 32 3.60 -9.33 16.76
N PRO A 33 4.57 -9.83 17.53
CA PRO A 33 5.89 -10.20 16.99
C PRO A 33 5.79 -11.16 15.80
N PHE A 34 4.76 -11.99 15.77
CA PHE A 34 4.48 -12.92 14.67
C PHE A 34 4.06 -12.22 13.37
N LEU A 35 3.68 -10.94 13.41
CA LEU A 35 3.31 -10.13 12.25
C LEU A 35 4.46 -9.26 11.73
N GLN A 36 5.68 -9.38 12.27
CA GLN A 36 6.80 -8.53 11.86
C GLN A 36 7.06 -8.59 10.35
N GLN A 37 6.98 -9.78 9.75
CA GLN A 37 7.15 -9.93 8.30
C GLN A 37 6.03 -9.24 7.51
N LEU A 38 4.80 -9.29 8.01
CA LEU A 38 3.66 -8.58 7.42
C LEU A 38 3.91 -7.06 7.49
N HIS A 39 4.34 -6.53 8.63
CA HIS A 39 4.70 -5.11 8.76
C HIS A 39 5.75 -4.68 7.75
N HIS A 40 6.87 -5.42 7.63
CA HIS A 40 7.92 -5.09 6.65
C HIS A 40 7.41 -5.13 5.20
N SER A 41 6.52 -6.07 4.88
CA SER A 41 5.89 -6.18 3.57
C SER A 41 5.04 -4.94 3.27
N LEU A 42 4.22 -4.54 4.24
CA LEU A 42 3.35 -3.37 4.14
C LEU A 42 4.14 -2.07 4.04
N ASP A 43 5.23 -1.93 4.80
CA ASP A 43 6.10 -0.76 4.75
C ASP A 43 6.76 -0.59 3.37
N ARG A 44 7.21 -1.70 2.75
CA ARG A 44 7.77 -1.65 1.39
C ARG A 44 6.74 -1.26 0.34
N ILE A 45 5.53 -1.81 0.40
CA ILE A 45 4.45 -1.44 -0.52
C ILE A 45 4.02 0.01 -0.28
N LEU A 46 3.88 0.43 0.97
CA LEU A 46 3.59 1.82 1.33
C LEU A 46 4.64 2.77 0.73
N PHE A 47 5.93 2.45 0.91
CA PHE A 47 7.02 3.24 0.36
C PHE A 47 6.92 3.34 -1.16
N TYR A 48 6.66 2.22 -1.84
CA TYR A 48 6.50 2.23 -3.29
C TYR A 48 5.30 3.08 -3.73
N VAL A 49 4.12 2.85 -3.14
CA VAL A 49 2.88 3.57 -3.49
C VAL A 49 3.04 5.07 -3.24
N TYR A 50 3.63 5.43 -2.10
CA TYR A 50 3.93 6.82 -1.79
C TYR A 50 4.92 7.42 -2.80
N THR A 51 6.02 6.74 -3.12
CA THR A 51 7.09 7.36 -3.91
C THR A 51 6.78 7.41 -5.41
N TYR A 52 6.13 6.36 -5.95
CA TYR A 52 6.05 6.14 -7.40
C TYR A 52 4.62 6.18 -7.97
N THR A 53 3.62 6.50 -7.14
CA THR A 53 2.23 6.65 -7.59
C THR A 53 1.61 7.92 -7.02
N ASN A 54 0.49 8.33 -7.62
CA ASN A 54 -0.35 9.42 -7.10
C ASN A 54 -1.56 8.90 -6.31
N ILE A 55 -1.49 7.67 -5.78
CA ILE A 55 -2.57 7.08 -5.00
C ILE A 55 -2.59 7.68 -3.60
N TYR A 56 -3.79 8.02 -3.13
CA TYR A 56 -4.06 8.56 -1.80
C TYR A 56 -4.75 7.56 -0.88
N PHE A 57 -5.48 6.58 -1.45
CA PHE A 57 -6.30 5.63 -0.72
C PHE A 57 -6.00 4.20 -1.12
N ILE A 58 -5.97 3.30 -0.15
CA ILE A 58 -5.52 1.92 -0.36
C ILE A 58 -6.48 1.13 -1.25
N GLU A 59 -7.75 1.52 -1.30
CA GLU A 59 -8.80 0.99 -2.16
C GLU A 59 -8.50 1.19 -3.64
N PHE A 60 -7.63 2.15 -3.99
CA PHE A 60 -7.21 2.41 -5.36
C PHE A 60 -5.90 1.69 -5.74
N ILE A 61 -5.35 0.87 -4.85
CA ILE A 61 -4.22 -0.01 -5.17
C ILE A 61 -4.80 -1.25 -5.87
N ASP A 62 -4.84 -1.21 -7.20
CA ASP A 62 -5.36 -2.29 -8.05
C ASP A 62 -4.25 -3.29 -8.48
N GLU A 63 -4.62 -4.27 -9.31
CA GLU A 63 -3.67 -5.26 -9.83
C GLU A 63 -2.56 -4.61 -10.67
N LYS A 64 -2.87 -3.54 -11.40
CA LYS A 64 -1.88 -2.85 -12.25
C LYS A 64 -0.80 -2.19 -11.39
N VAL A 65 -1.19 -1.61 -10.25
CA VAL A 65 -0.25 -1.05 -9.28
C VAL A 65 0.65 -2.15 -8.72
N LEU A 66 0.07 -3.28 -8.32
CA LEU A 66 0.82 -4.41 -7.77
C LEU A 66 1.75 -5.06 -8.81
N TYR A 67 1.33 -5.18 -10.07
CA TYR A 67 2.21 -5.62 -11.16
C TYR A 67 3.33 -4.61 -11.45
N SER A 68 3.05 -3.31 -11.35
CA SER A 68 4.05 -2.25 -11.51
C SER A 68 5.07 -2.26 -10.37
N TYR A 69 4.66 -2.65 -9.17
CA TYR A 69 5.56 -2.88 -8.04
C TYR A 69 6.58 -4.00 -8.33
N ILE A 70 6.14 -5.11 -8.94
CA ILE A 70 7.04 -6.18 -9.38
C ILE A 70 8.04 -5.65 -10.42
N LYS A 71 7.54 -4.91 -11.42
CA LYS A 71 8.39 -4.30 -12.46
C LYS A 71 9.45 -3.38 -11.87
N TYR A 72 9.06 -2.53 -10.92
CA TYR A 72 9.95 -1.61 -10.22
C TYR A 72 11.14 -2.31 -9.56
N HIS A 73 10.91 -3.45 -8.92
CA HIS A 73 11.98 -4.25 -8.31
C HIS A 73 12.79 -5.03 -9.35
N ARG A 74 12.15 -5.51 -10.42
CA ARG A 74 12.86 -6.15 -11.55
C ARG A 74 13.84 -5.20 -12.23
N GLU A 75 13.44 -3.96 -12.50
CA GLU A 75 14.31 -2.94 -13.11
C GLU A 75 15.55 -2.64 -12.25
N LYS A 76 15.48 -2.91 -10.95
CA LYS A 76 16.60 -2.83 -10.00
C LYS A 76 17.32 -4.18 -9.81
N ASN A 77 17.08 -5.13 -10.70
CA ASN A 77 17.60 -6.50 -10.64
C ASN A 77 17.33 -7.20 -9.30
N PHE A 78 16.25 -6.84 -8.61
CA PHE A 78 15.91 -7.36 -7.29
C PHE A 78 17.05 -7.20 -6.25
N ALA A 79 17.87 -6.15 -6.39
CA ALA A 79 19.08 -5.97 -5.57
C ALA A 79 18.77 -5.72 -4.08
N GLU A 80 17.74 -4.92 -3.80
CA GLU A 80 17.35 -4.57 -2.42
C GLU A 80 16.35 -5.57 -1.82
N VAL A 81 15.45 -6.09 -2.65
CA VAL A 81 14.38 -7.01 -2.27
C VAL A 81 14.33 -8.11 -3.31
N SER A 82 14.53 -9.35 -2.87
CA SER A 82 14.58 -10.50 -3.77
C SER A 82 13.23 -10.72 -4.44
N PHE A 83 13.24 -11.37 -5.61
CA PHE A 83 12.01 -11.69 -6.33
C PHE A 83 10.99 -12.45 -5.46
N THR A 84 11.45 -13.44 -4.69
CA THR A 84 10.56 -14.21 -3.81
C THR A 84 9.97 -13.35 -2.70
N GLU A 85 10.71 -12.39 -2.17
CA GLU A 85 10.22 -11.49 -1.14
C GLU A 85 9.21 -10.48 -1.72
N VAL A 86 9.41 -10.00 -2.95
CA VAL A 86 8.41 -9.17 -3.67
C VAL A 86 7.08 -9.89 -3.83
N LEU A 87 7.09 -11.19 -4.16
CA LEU A 87 5.85 -11.98 -4.25
C LEU A 87 5.19 -12.16 -2.88
N LYS A 88 5.99 -12.35 -1.81
CA LYS A 88 5.47 -12.39 -0.45
C LYS A 88 4.85 -11.05 -0.06
N ASP A 89 5.44 -9.93 -0.46
CA ASP A 89 4.92 -8.60 -0.16
C ASP A 89 3.50 -8.43 -0.70
N ILE A 90 3.29 -8.82 -1.96
CA ILE A 90 1.97 -8.76 -2.59
C ILE A 90 0.98 -9.69 -1.88
N ASN A 91 1.36 -10.94 -1.61
CA ASN A 91 0.48 -11.88 -0.90
C ASN A 91 0.09 -11.39 0.50
N ASN A 92 1.06 -10.82 1.23
CA ASN A 92 0.85 -10.24 2.55
C ASN A 92 -0.04 -9.00 2.49
N PHE A 93 0.10 -8.17 1.46
CA PHE A 93 -0.80 -7.04 1.24
C PHE A 93 -2.22 -7.49 0.94
N LEU A 94 -2.43 -8.49 0.08
CA LEU A 94 -3.76 -9.05 -0.19
C LEU A 94 -4.38 -9.67 1.07
N TYR A 95 -3.57 -10.37 1.87
CA TYR A 95 -3.98 -10.87 3.18
C TYR A 95 -4.43 -9.72 4.10
N PHE A 96 -3.64 -8.65 4.18
CA PHE A 96 -3.97 -7.46 4.96
C PHE A 96 -5.27 -6.80 4.52
N LEU A 97 -5.49 -6.60 3.22
CA LEU A 97 -6.75 -6.04 2.71
C LEU A 97 -7.96 -6.91 3.11
N LYS A 98 -7.82 -8.22 2.96
CA LYS A 98 -8.89 -9.18 3.23
C LYS A 98 -9.22 -9.33 4.71
N TYR A 99 -8.21 -9.51 5.56
CA TYR A 99 -8.41 -9.94 6.94
C TYR A 99 -8.32 -8.79 7.94
N GLU A 100 -7.39 -7.86 7.74
CA GLU A 100 -7.22 -6.70 8.63
C GLU A 100 -8.15 -5.55 8.26
N LYS A 101 -8.27 -5.25 6.96
CA LYS A 101 -9.19 -4.19 6.46
C LYS A 101 -10.59 -4.67 6.15
N LYS A 102 -10.80 -6.00 6.08
CA LYS A 102 -12.11 -6.62 5.81
C LYS A 102 -12.74 -6.10 4.51
N MET A 103 -11.90 -5.81 3.50
CA MET A 103 -12.35 -5.34 2.20
C MET A 103 -13.00 -6.48 1.44
N THR A 104 -14.13 -6.20 0.81
CA THR A 104 -14.89 -7.17 -0.01
C THR A 104 -14.41 -7.19 -1.45
N ASP A 105 -13.93 -6.06 -1.95
CA ASP A 105 -13.34 -5.92 -3.27
C ASP A 105 -11.82 -5.73 -3.10
N ILE A 106 -11.05 -6.75 -3.45
CA ILE A 106 -9.59 -6.75 -3.35
C ILE A 106 -8.98 -7.13 -4.70
N PRO A 107 -7.76 -6.65 -5.02
CA PRO A 107 -7.11 -6.97 -6.28
C PRO A 107 -6.93 -8.47 -6.49
N LYS A 108 -7.26 -8.96 -7.68
CA LYS A 108 -7.11 -10.35 -8.09
C LYS A 108 -5.80 -10.53 -8.86
N VAL A 109 -4.69 -10.52 -8.11
CA VAL A 109 -3.36 -10.72 -8.68
C VAL A 109 -3.11 -12.21 -8.93
N ASP A 110 -2.78 -12.57 -10.18
CA ASP A 110 -2.36 -13.92 -10.54
C ASP A 110 -0.84 -13.97 -10.67
N LEU A 111 -0.18 -14.44 -9.61
CA LEU A 111 1.26 -14.66 -9.53
C LEU A 111 1.66 -16.11 -9.83
N THR A 112 0.74 -16.93 -10.33
CA THR A 112 1.07 -18.31 -10.71
C THR A 112 1.96 -18.32 -11.95
N MET A 113 2.78 -19.35 -12.10
CA MET A 113 3.60 -19.55 -13.30
C MET A 113 2.75 -19.69 -14.58
N ASN A 114 1.47 -20.04 -14.44
CA ASN A 114 0.54 -20.16 -15.56
C ASN A 114 0.13 -18.80 -16.15
N ASN A 115 0.36 -17.69 -15.45
CA ASN A 115 0.19 -16.35 -16.00
C ASN A 115 1.36 -15.96 -16.92
N MET A 116 1.61 -16.79 -17.94
CA MET A 116 2.71 -16.63 -18.89
C MET A 116 2.67 -15.27 -19.60
N HIS A 117 1.47 -14.75 -19.84
CA HIS A 117 1.30 -13.43 -20.45
C HIS A 117 1.93 -12.32 -19.60
N PHE A 118 1.74 -12.37 -18.29
CA PHE A 118 2.38 -11.43 -17.37
C PHE A 118 3.89 -11.63 -17.36
N TRP A 119 4.36 -12.87 -17.16
CA TRP A 119 5.79 -13.16 -17.01
C TRP A 119 6.62 -12.85 -18.26
N LEU A 120 6.06 -13.07 -19.46
CA LEU A 120 6.74 -12.73 -20.72
C LEU A 120 6.82 -11.22 -20.97
N LYS A 121 5.92 -10.43 -20.37
CA LYS A 121 5.89 -8.96 -20.47
C LYS A 121 6.58 -8.26 -19.30
N LEU A 122 6.99 -9.03 -18.30
CA LEU A 122 7.71 -8.52 -17.14
C LEU A 122 9.15 -8.26 -17.53
#